data_AF-A0A2V9KMT0-F1
#
_entry.id   AF-A0A2V9KMT0-F1
#
_cell.length_a   1.000
_cell.length_b   1.000
_cell.length_c   1.000
_cell.angle_alpha   90.00
_cell.angle_beta   90.00
_cell.angle_gamma   90.00
#
_symmetry.space_group_name_H-M   'P 1'
#
loop_
_entity.id
_entity.type
_entity.pdbx_description
1 polymer ?
#
loop_
_entity_poly.entity_id
_entity_poly.type
_entity_poly.pdbx_seq_one_letter_code
_entity_poly.pdbx_strand_id
1 'polypeptide(L)'
;MNGEARQRAGENSMLERGVYLRALSCIALSIAALVSLAPGQTPAQDPSVIRVNSNLVMVPVSVTDGFGTPVKNLTADDFNLEEDGHQQSVSRMDEPGGTPLELALLFDVSGSIYGRFNFERQAASRFLREVLRPRDAVTVFAIGLKPRQVQERTTKIQSALDSLAALDPTKEATAFFDSVASAAHALRDTAAPGSRRVAIVVSDGEDNYSDQYQLEEALQELQHCDSIFYAINPSGPSIRLNKMSMRGQAYLERLASETGGVAFLPDRPEDLDKIFTRIAAELQAQYLLGYYSLNQRMDGKFRRIAVNIPRRPDLRVRARQGYYAVRPS
;
A
#
# COMPACT_ATOMS: atom_id res chain seq x y z
N MET A 1 16.61 65.27 1.30
CA MET A 1 16.64 64.09 2.20
C MET A 1 16.88 62.87 1.32
N ASN A 2 18.08 62.31 1.44
CA ASN A 2 18.62 60.98 1.05
C ASN A 2 18.10 60.38 -0.28
N GLY A 3 18.88 60.21 -1.36
CA GLY A 3 20.29 59.78 -1.49
C GLY A 3 20.38 58.26 -1.25
N GLU A 4 20.89 57.38 -2.12
CA GLU A 4 21.63 57.46 -3.38
C GLU A 4 21.50 56.10 -4.09
N ALA A 5 21.55 56.10 -5.43
CA ALA A 5 21.79 54.93 -6.26
C ALA A 5 23.22 55.00 -6.80
N ARG A 6 24.00 53.91 -6.72
CA ARG A 6 25.26 53.77 -7.46
C ARG A 6 25.41 52.39 -8.09
N GLN A 7 25.92 52.42 -9.30
CA GLN A 7 25.89 51.40 -10.33
C GLN A 7 27.35 51.08 -10.74
N ARG A 8 27.67 49.78 -10.81
CA ARG A 8 28.54 49.06 -11.77
C ARG A 8 30.07 49.28 -11.91
N ALA A 9 30.64 48.18 -12.44
CA ALA A 9 31.91 47.96 -13.16
C ALA A 9 33.14 47.68 -12.25
N GLY A 10 34.03 46.72 -12.49
CA GLY A 10 34.42 45.88 -13.64
C GLY A 10 35.94 45.63 -13.45
N GLU A 11 36.41 44.39 -13.22
CA GLU A 11 37.03 43.45 -14.20
C GLU A 11 38.55 43.64 -14.45
N ASN A 12 39.26 42.49 -14.51
CA ASN A 12 40.63 42.21 -15.00
C ASN A 12 41.87 42.63 -14.16
N SER A 13 43.06 42.02 -14.25
CA SER A 13 43.61 40.66 -14.50
C SER A 13 45.17 40.82 -14.54
N MET A 14 45.93 39.74 -14.34
CA MET A 14 47.36 39.53 -14.74
C MET A 14 48.49 40.20 -13.93
N LEU A 15 49.38 39.44 -13.25
CA LEU A 15 50.60 38.68 -13.66
C LEU A 15 51.89 39.51 -13.68
N GLU A 16 52.86 39.24 -12.78
CA GLU A 16 54.34 39.30 -13.00
C GLU A 16 55.04 38.48 -11.87
N ARG A 17 55.69 37.34 -12.17
CA ARG A 17 57.12 37.10 -12.48
C ARG A 17 58.13 37.40 -11.34
N GLY A 18 58.84 36.35 -10.90
CA GLY A 18 60.07 36.48 -10.08
C GLY A 18 60.68 35.12 -9.72
N VAL A 19 61.69 34.71 -10.49
CA VAL A 19 62.45 33.46 -10.35
C VAL A 19 63.78 33.75 -9.64
N TYR A 20 64.29 32.79 -8.84
CA TYR A 20 65.69 32.35 -8.73
C TYR A 20 66.38 32.35 -7.35
N LEU A 21 66.93 31.14 -7.07
CA LEU A 21 68.31 30.83 -6.63
C LEU A 21 68.67 30.63 -5.13
N ARG A 22 69.10 29.38 -4.88
CA ARG A 22 70.24 28.90 -4.04
C ARG A 22 70.10 28.99 -2.51
N ALA A 23 69.96 27.89 -1.79
CA ALA A 23 70.90 26.78 -1.52
C ALA A 23 71.92 27.09 -0.40
N LEU A 24 71.85 26.25 0.65
CA LEU A 24 72.91 25.70 1.54
C LEU A 24 72.74 25.98 3.05
N SER A 25 72.24 24.93 3.72
CA SER A 25 72.79 24.24 4.90
C SER A 25 73.50 25.05 6.00
N CYS A 26 72.98 24.99 7.24
CA CYS A 26 73.51 24.11 8.31
C CYS A 26 73.08 24.54 9.72
N ILE A 27 72.59 23.55 10.49
CA ILE A 27 72.82 23.32 11.92
C ILE A 27 72.01 24.15 12.95
N ALA A 28 70.86 23.55 13.29
CA ALA A 28 70.38 23.18 14.62
C ALA A 28 70.58 24.13 15.83
N LEU A 29 69.45 24.59 16.38
CA LEU A 29 69.28 24.69 17.84
C LEU A 29 67.94 24.05 18.26
N SER A 30 68.07 23.08 19.16
CA SER A 30 67.05 22.18 19.66
C SER A 30 66.16 22.86 20.70
N ILE A 31 64.84 22.86 20.49
CA ILE A 31 63.87 23.03 21.57
C ILE A 31 63.12 21.70 21.67
N ALA A 32 63.48 20.91 22.68
CA ALA A 32 62.78 19.69 23.03
C ALA A 32 61.41 20.03 23.62
N ALA A 33 60.36 19.93 22.81
CA ALA A 33 58.99 19.87 23.30
C ALA A 33 58.67 18.41 23.67
N LEU A 34 58.44 18.13 24.95
CA LEU A 34 57.83 16.88 25.39
C LEU A 34 56.40 16.81 24.85
N VAL A 35 56.21 16.12 23.73
CA VAL A 35 54.90 15.66 23.30
C VAL A 35 54.55 14.42 24.13
N SER A 36 53.55 14.55 24.99
CA SER A 36 52.97 13.41 25.71
C SER A 36 52.34 12.46 24.69
N LEU A 37 52.97 11.32 24.45
CA LEU A 37 52.43 10.23 23.64
C LEU A 37 51.33 9.52 24.43
N ALA A 38 50.12 10.08 24.40
CA ALA A 38 48.94 9.28 24.66
C ALA A 38 48.82 8.22 23.55
N PRO A 39 48.62 6.93 23.86
CA PRO A 39 48.40 5.93 22.84
C PRO A 39 47.15 6.31 22.04
N GLY A 40 47.34 6.58 20.75
CA GLY A 40 46.26 6.88 19.82
C GLY A 40 45.27 5.74 19.84
N GLN A 41 44.06 6.02 20.32
CA GLN A 41 42.92 5.14 20.11
C GLN A 41 42.62 5.15 18.62
N THR A 42 43.03 4.09 17.93
CA THR A 42 42.54 3.78 16.60
C THR A 42 41.01 3.79 16.67
N PRO A 43 40.29 4.58 15.85
CA PRO A 43 38.85 4.47 15.79
C PRO A 43 38.53 3.01 15.46
N ALA A 44 37.84 2.32 16.37
CA ALA A 44 37.32 0.99 16.10
C ALA A 44 36.47 1.12 14.83
N GLN A 45 36.85 0.38 13.78
CA GLN A 45 35.99 0.21 12.63
C GLN A 45 34.70 -0.39 13.15
N ASP A 46 33.65 0.43 13.14
CA ASP A 46 32.27 0.04 13.41
C ASP A 46 32.01 -1.24 12.59
N PRO A 47 31.66 -2.38 13.21
CA PRO A 47 31.43 -3.61 12.47
C PRO A 47 30.39 -3.27 11.39
N SER A 48 30.82 -3.39 10.13
CA SER A 48 30.01 -3.07 8.96
C SER A 48 28.61 -3.60 9.21
N VAL A 49 27.66 -2.69 9.46
CA VAL A 49 26.25 -3.06 9.52
C VAL A 49 25.99 -3.65 8.15
N ILE A 50 25.89 -4.96 8.07
CA ILE A 50 25.37 -5.63 6.89
C ILE A 50 23.92 -5.14 6.83
N ARG A 51 23.70 -4.06 6.09
CA ARG A 51 22.39 -3.70 5.59
C ARG A 51 22.04 -4.80 4.61
N VAL A 52 21.49 -5.89 5.14
CA VAL A 52 20.71 -6.79 4.32
C VAL A 52 19.56 -5.93 3.83
N ASN A 53 19.68 -5.37 2.63
CA ASN A 53 18.54 -4.89 1.88
C ASN A 53 17.72 -6.14 1.56
N SER A 54 16.94 -6.58 2.55
CA SER A 54 16.10 -7.76 2.42
C SER A 54 14.99 -7.39 1.45
N ASN A 55 15.13 -7.80 0.20
CA ASN A 55 14.04 -7.79 -0.79
C ASN A 55 13.02 -8.89 -0.44
N LEU A 56 12.57 -8.91 0.81
CA LEU A 56 11.57 -9.83 1.29
C LEU A 56 10.23 -9.35 0.73
N VAL A 57 9.72 -10.08 -0.24
CA VAL A 57 8.43 -9.82 -0.87
C VAL A 57 7.37 -10.57 -0.09
N MET A 58 6.40 -9.84 0.44
CA MET A 58 5.27 -10.40 1.19
C MET A 58 4.06 -10.55 0.27
N VAL A 59 3.48 -11.74 0.20
CA VAL A 59 2.38 -12.09 -0.67
C VAL A 59 1.24 -12.64 0.18
N PRO A 60 0.20 -11.84 0.45
CA PRO A 60 -1.03 -12.35 1.05
C PRO A 60 -1.72 -13.33 0.09
N VAL A 61 -2.11 -14.50 0.61
CA VAL A 61 -2.76 -15.55 -0.18
C VAL A 61 -4.04 -16.00 0.50
N SER A 62 -5.15 -15.91 -0.22
CA SER A 62 -6.45 -16.45 0.19
C SER A 62 -6.64 -17.82 -0.46
N VAL A 63 -6.95 -18.84 0.35
CA VAL A 63 -7.23 -20.18 -0.14
C VAL A 63 -8.61 -20.63 0.33
N THR A 64 -9.43 -21.09 -0.61
CA THR A 64 -10.80 -21.53 -0.34
C THR A 64 -11.11 -22.87 -1.01
N ASP A 65 -12.06 -23.62 -0.46
CA ASP A 65 -12.62 -24.79 -1.11
C ASP A 65 -13.62 -24.42 -2.24
N GLY A 66 -14.24 -25.43 -2.86
CA GLY A 66 -15.26 -25.21 -3.90
C GLY A 66 -16.50 -24.45 -3.44
N PHE A 67 -16.78 -24.43 -2.12
CA PHE A 67 -17.90 -23.70 -1.50
C PHE A 67 -17.51 -22.28 -1.09
N GLY A 68 -16.24 -21.90 -1.23
CA GLY A 68 -15.72 -20.60 -0.81
C GLY A 68 -15.35 -20.52 0.68
N THR A 69 -15.30 -21.67 1.38
CA THR A 69 -14.88 -21.74 2.78
C THR A 69 -13.37 -21.60 2.87
N PRO A 70 -12.82 -20.73 3.74
CA PRO A 70 -11.38 -20.60 3.87
C PRO A 70 -10.69 -21.85 4.44
N VAL A 71 -9.54 -22.21 3.88
CA VAL A 71 -8.73 -23.38 4.29
C VAL A 71 -7.51 -22.92 5.08
N LYS A 72 -7.34 -23.37 6.33
CA LYS A 72 -6.35 -22.84 7.31
C LYS A 72 -5.21 -23.79 7.70
N ASN A 73 -5.11 -24.96 7.07
CA ASN A 73 -4.19 -26.04 7.46
C ASN A 73 -3.16 -26.40 6.38
N LEU A 74 -2.75 -25.42 5.57
CA LEU A 74 -1.70 -25.60 4.56
C LEU A 74 -0.32 -25.26 5.13
N THR A 75 0.72 -25.88 4.58
CA THR A 75 2.12 -25.59 4.88
C THR A 75 2.81 -24.89 3.71
N ALA A 76 4.01 -24.36 3.93
CA ALA A 76 4.77 -23.69 2.87
C ALA A 76 5.01 -24.60 1.65
N ASP A 77 5.21 -25.90 1.88
CA ASP A 77 5.45 -26.90 0.83
C ASP A 77 4.21 -27.17 -0.04
N ASP A 78 3.03 -26.72 0.37
CA ASP A 78 1.82 -26.81 -0.45
C ASP A 78 1.84 -25.78 -1.59
N PHE A 79 2.54 -24.65 -1.41
CA PHE A 79 2.55 -23.55 -2.35
C PHE A 79 3.68 -23.66 -3.37
N ASN A 80 3.33 -23.42 -4.63
CA ASN A 80 4.29 -23.06 -5.65
C ASN A 80 4.12 -21.56 -5.95
N LEU A 81 5.22 -20.81 -5.83
CA LEU A 81 5.28 -19.37 -6.07
C LEU A 81 6.26 -19.11 -7.22
N GLU A 82 5.82 -18.33 -8.19
CA GLU A 82 6.63 -17.91 -9.34
C GLU A 82 6.68 -16.38 -9.42
N GLU A 83 7.84 -15.84 -9.77
CA GLU A 83 8.06 -14.45 -10.15
C GLU A 83 8.51 -14.41 -11.61
N ASP A 84 7.77 -13.71 -12.48
CA ASP A 84 8.04 -13.62 -13.92
C ASP A 84 8.28 -15.01 -14.55
N GLY A 85 7.51 -16.01 -14.14
CA GLY A 85 7.60 -17.41 -14.59
C GLY A 85 8.75 -18.21 -14.00
N HIS A 86 9.52 -17.65 -13.07
CA HIS A 86 10.63 -18.33 -12.39
C HIS A 86 10.23 -18.71 -10.97
N GLN A 87 10.37 -20.00 -10.65
CA GLN A 87 10.04 -20.53 -9.32
C GLN A 87 10.89 -19.86 -8.22
N GLN A 88 10.21 -19.49 -7.13
CA GLN A 88 10.81 -18.90 -5.93
C GLN A 88 10.61 -19.83 -4.74
N SER A 89 11.53 -19.75 -3.77
CA SER A 89 11.42 -20.49 -2.51
C SER A 89 10.70 -19.66 -1.45
N VAL A 90 9.58 -20.17 -0.94
CA VAL A 90 8.88 -19.58 0.21
C VAL A 90 9.81 -19.69 1.42
N SER A 91 10.32 -18.54 1.85
CA SER A 91 11.29 -18.42 2.96
C SER A 91 10.60 -18.23 4.31
N ARG A 92 9.38 -17.69 4.30
CA ARG A 92 8.56 -17.45 5.48
C ARG A 92 7.09 -17.68 5.14
N MET A 93 6.34 -18.17 6.11
CA MET A 93 4.88 -18.23 6.04
C MET A 93 4.33 -17.89 7.43
N ASP A 94 3.57 -16.81 7.53
CA ASP A 94 2.87 -16.51 8.78
C ASP A 94 1.55 -17.29 8.85
N GLU A 95 1.17 -17.67 10.06
CA GLU A 95 -0.10 -18.34 10.32
C GLU A 95 -1.30 -17.43 9.98
N PRO A 96 -2.42 -18.02 9.51
CA PRO A 96 -3.65 -17.30 9.25
C PRO A 96 -4.09 -16.37 10.39
N GLY A 97 -4.19 -15.08 10.08
CA GLY A 97 -4.59 -14.06 11.03
C GLY A 97 -3.50 -13.72 12.08
N GLY A 98 -2.24 -14.10 11.85
CA GLY A 98 -1.10 -13.72 12.70
C GLY A 98 -0.71 -12.25 12.56
N THR A 99 -0.88 -11.67 11.36
CA THR A 99 -0.44 -10.32 11.01
C THR A 99 -1.55 -9.27 11.23
N PRO A 100 -1.27 -8.12 11.88
CA PRO A 100 -2.22 -7.03 12.05
C PRO A 100 -2.80 -6.53 10.72
N LEU A 101 -4.05 -6.10 10.75
CA LEU A 101 -4.77 -5.53 9.62
C LEU A 101 -4.75 -4.00 9.67
N GLU A 102 -4.44 -3.39 8.53
CA GLU A 102 -4.59 -1.96 8.25
C GLU A 102 -5.65 -1.81 7.16
N LEU A 103 -6.84 -1.38 7.56
CA LEU A 103 -8.01 -1.31 6.69
C LEU A 103 -8.28 0.14 6.25
N ALA A 104 -8.46 0.36 4.95
CA ALA A 104 -9.15 1.54 4.45
C ALA A 104 -10.56 1.15 4.01
N LEU A 105 -11.58 1.68 4.68
CA LEU A 105 -12.97 1.52 4.28
C LEU A 105 -13.40 2.76 3.48
N LEU A 106 -13.71 2.57 2.20
CA LEU A 106 -14.26 3.61 1.34
C LEU A 106 -15.76 3.38 1.20
N PHE A 107 -16.54 4.36 1.63
CA PHE A 107 -18.00 4.30 1.62
C PHE A 107 -18.53 5.33 0.63
N ASP A 108 -19.20 4.87 -0.41
CA ASP A 108 -19.88 5.77 -1.34
C ASP A 108 -20.96 6.55 -0.61
N VAL A 109 -21.08 7.85 -0.89
CA VAL A 109 -22.18 8.66 -0.37
C VAL A 109 -23.01 9.26 -1.49
N SER A 110 -22.77 8.92 -2.75
CA SER A 110 -23.40 9.53 -3.92
C SER A 110 -24.89 9.20 -4.07
N GLY A 111 -25.54 9.88 -5.02
CA GLY A 111 -26.98 9.80 -5.22
C GLY A 111 -27.49 8.41 -5.67
N SER A 112 -26.64 7.57 -6.26
CA SER A 112 -27.03 6.24 -6.75
C SER A 112 -27.36 5.27 -5.62
N ILE A 113 -26.80 5.48 -4.42
CA ILE A 113 -27.00 4.62 -3.26
C ILE A 113 -28.08 5.13 -2.28
N TYR A 114 -28.76 6.25 -2.57
CA TYR A 114 -29.65 6.94 -1.62
C TYR A 114 -30.70 6.03 -0.96
N GLY A 115 -31.29 5.10 -1.73
CA GLY A 115 -32.31 4.17 -1.22
C GLY A 115 -31.76 3.05 -0.33
N ARG A 116 -30.44 2.82 -0.32
CA ARG A 116 -29.77 1.70 0.38
C ARG A 116 -28.72 2.18 1.39
N PHE A 117 -28.40 3.47 1.39
CA PHE A 117 -27.42 4.13 2.25
C PHE A 117 -27.47 3.67 3.71
N ASN A 118 -28.65 3.73 4.34
CA ASN A 118 -28.80 3.37 5.75
C ASN A 118 -28.49 1.89 6.01
N PHE A 119 -28.92 1.02 5.09
CA PHE A 119 -28.67 -0.41 5.18
C PHE A 119 -27.17 -0.73 4.98
N GLU A 120 -26.55 -0.14 3.96
CA GLU A 120 -25.12 -0.29 3.67
C GLU A 120 -24.25 0.24 4.81
N ARG A 121 -24.59 1.40 5.37
CA ARG A 121 -23.91 2.00 6.53
C ARG A 121 -23.97 1.09 7.76
N GLN A 122 -25.13 0.48 8.01
CA GLN A 122 -25.29 -0.48 9.11
C GLN A 122 -24.50 -1.77 8.86
N ALA A 123 -24.50 -2.29 7.64
CA ALA A 123 -23.73 -3.48 7.26
C ALA A 123 -22.22 -3.24 7.38
N ALA A 124 -21.72 -2.09 6.90
CA ALA A 124 -20.33 -1.68 7.06
C ALA A 124 -19.96 -1.54 8.55
N SER A 125 -20.85 -0.99 9.38
CA SER A 125 -20.65 -0.89 10.83
C SER A 125 -20.56 -2.26 11.50
N ARG A 126 -21.41 -3.22 11.10
CA ARG A 126 -21.33 -4.61 11.58
C ARG A 126 -20.03 -5.28 11.16
N PHE A 127 -19.64 -5.10 9.90
CA PHE A 127 -18.39 -5.63 9.36
C PHE A 127 -17.18 -5.16 10.14
N LEU A 128 -17.06 -3.85 10.44
CA LEU A 128 -15.95 -3.33 11.24
C LEU A 128 -15.85 -4.01 12.61
N ARG A 129 -16.99 -4.33 13.25
CA ARG A 129 -17.02 -5.05 14.53
C ARG A 129 -16.59 -6.50 14.42
N GLU A 130 -16.85 -7.13 13.28
CA GLU A 130 -16.52 -8.54 13.04
C GLU A 130 -15.05 -8.72 12.62
N VAL A 131 -14.53 -7.84 11.77
CA VAL A 131 -13.21 -8.00 11.15
C VAL A 131 -12.07 -7.48 12.03
N LEU A 132 -12.27 -6.36 12.73
CA LEU A 132 -11.20 -5.67 13.44
C LEU A 132 -10.95 -6.30 14.82
N ARG A 133 -9.67 -6.59 15.09
CA ARG A 133 -9.16 -6.98 16.41
C ARG A 133 -8.54 -5.76 17.09
N PRO A 134 -8.27 -5.81 18.41
CA PRO A 134 -7.72 -4.65 19.15
C PRO A 134 -6.40 -4.07 18.63
N ARG A 135 -5.61 -4.87 17.90
CA ARG A 135 -4.32 -4.46 17.29
C ARG A 135 -4.45 -3.94 15.87
N ASP A 136 -5.62 -4.09 15.26
CA ASP A 136 -5.89 -3.68 13.89
C ASP A 136 -6.29 -2.21 13.87
N ALA A 137 -6.07 -1.55 12.74
CA ALA A 137 -6.42 -0.15 12.55
C ALA A 137 -7.28 0.03 11.31
N VAL A 138 -8.10 1.08 11.33
CA VAL A 138 -8.99 1.45 10.23
C VAL A 138 -8.91 2.95 9.95
N THR A 139 -8.99 3.29 8.68
CA THR A 139 -9.20 4.64 8.15
C THR A 139 -10.51 4.60 7.36
N VAL A 140 -11.37 5.61 7.51
CA VAL A 140 -12.67 5.66 6.80
C VAL A 140 -12.69 6.85 5.84
N PHE A 141 -13.12 6.58 4.61
CA PHE A 141 -13.30 7.56 3.55
C PHE A 141 -14.76 7.61 3.11
N ALA A 142 -15.23 8.80 2.77
CA ALA A 142 -16.45 9.01 2.01
C ALA A 142 -16.09 9.35 0.56
N ILE A 143 -16.72 8.68 -0.40
CA ILE A 143 -16.55 8.93 -1.84
C ILE A 143 -17.63 9.92 -2.28
N GLY A 144 -17.21 11.04 -2.86
CA GLY A 144 -18.08 12.07 -3.44
C GLY A 144 -17.31 12.88 -4.48
N LEU A 145 -17.57 14.19 -4.60
CA LEU A 145 -16.85 15.07 -5.55
C LEU A 145 -15.33 15.05 -5.35
N LYS A 146 -14.89 14.82 -4.12
CA LYS A 146 -13.49 14.66 -3.76
C LYS A 146 -13.38 13.59 -2.68
N PRO A 147 -12.24 12.88 -2.61
CA PRO A 147 -11.96 12.01 -1.49
C PRO A 147 -12.02 12.78 -0.17
N ARG A 148 -12.81 12.27 0.77
CA ARG A 148 -12.85 12.83 2.12
C ARG A 148 -12.52 11.76 3.15
N GLN A 149 -11.38 11.89 3.79
CA GLN A 149 -11.01 11.08 4.93
C GLN A 149 -11.83 11.54 6.15
N VAL A 150 -12.86 10.78 6.49
CA VAL A 150 -13.80 11.12 7.57
C VAL A 150 -13.38 10.56 8.93
N GLN A 151 -12.47 9.60 8.92
CA GLN A 151 -11.78 9.10 10.10
C GLN A 151 -10.32 8.88 9.73
N GLU A 152 -9.42 9.59 10.40
CA GLU A 152 -7.98 9.27 10.38
C GLU A 152 -7.71 7.89 10.94
N ARG A 153 -6.54 7.31 10.62
CA ARG A 153 -6.16 5.98 11.10
C ARG A 153 -6.37 5.86 12.61
N THR A 154 -7.18 4.87 13.01
CA THR A 154 -7.52 4.64 14.42
C THR A 154 -7.58 3.15 14.74
N THR A 155 -7.13 2.78 15.94
CA THR A 155 -7.38 1.44 16.53
C THR A 155 -8.65 1.43 17.41
N LYS A 156 -9.25 2.60 17.64
CA LYS A 156 -10.50 2.75 18.40
C LYS A 156 -11.68 2.55 17.46
N ILE A 157 -12.22 1.33 17.43
CA ILE A 157 -13.37 1.00 16.60
C ILE A 157 -14.55 1.96 16.75
N GLN A 158 -14.81 2.45 17.97
CA GLN A 158 -15.93 3.34 18.22
C GLN A 158 -15.80 4.66 17.43
N SER A 159 -14.59 5.21 17.30
CA SER A 159 -14.36 6.43 16.49
C SER A 159 -14.72 6.21 15.02
N ALA A 160 -14.33 5.07 14.44
CA ALA A 160 -14.68 4.72 13.07
C ALA A 160 -16.20 4.52 12.88
N LEU A 161 -16.86 3.90 13.86
CA LEU A 161 -18.31 3.70 13.85
C LEU A 161 -19.07 5.02 13.97
N ASP A 162 -18.60 5.94 14.82
CA ASP A 162 -19.19 7.27 14.97
C ASP A 162 -19.03 8.08 13.68
N SER A 163 -17.86 8.04 13.03
CA SER A 163 -17.64 8.67 11.73
C SER A 163 -18.54 8.09 10.63
N LEU A 164 -18.73 6.76 10.59
CA LEU A 164 -19.68 6.14 9.65
C LEU A 164 -21.12 6.59 9.94
N ALA A 165 -21.53 6.59 11.21
CA ALA A 165 -22.88 7.00 11.63
C ALA A 165 -23.16 8.48 11.31
N ALA A 166 -22.14 9.33 11.27
CA ALA A 166 -22.23 10.74 10.91
C ALA A 166 -22.23 11.00 9.40
N LEU A 167 -22.07 9.98 8.55
CA LEU A 167 -22.20 10.14 7.10
C LEU A 167 -23.67 10.33 6.71
N ASP A 168 -23.87 11.23 5.75
CA ASP A 168 -25.14 11.46 5.06
C ASP A 168 -24.95 11.25 3.55
N PRO A 169 -25.97 10.73 2.84
CA PRO A 169 -25.91 10.62 1.40
C PRO A 169 -26.01 12.01 0.75
N THR A 170 -25.22 12.21 -0.29
CA THR A 170 -25.22 13.37 -1.17
C THR A 170 -25.91 13.02 -2.49
N LYS A 171 -26.20 14.03 -3.31
CA LYS A 171 -26.63 13.86 -4.71
C LYS A 171 -25.54 14.29 -5.68
N GLU A 172 -24.31 14.30 -5.20
CA GLU A 172 -23.17 14.83 -5.93
C GLU A 172 -22.55 13.78 -6.84
N ALA A 173 -21.62 14.23 -7.68
CA ALA A 173 -20.83 13.38 -8.56
C ALA A 173 -19.78 12.59 -7.74
N THR A 174 -19.11 11.64 -8.40
CA THR A 174 -18.24 10.63 -7.77
C THR A 174 -16.84 10.69 -8.39
N ALA A 175 -15.85 11.08 -7.59
CA ALA A 175 -14.42 10.96 -7.89
C ALA A 175 -13.90 9.64 -7.29
N PHE A 176 -14.30 8.53 -7.91
CA PHE A 176 -14.03 7.17 -7.44
C PHE A 176 -12.53 6.85 -7.49
N PHE A 177 -11.86 7.10 -8.64
CA PHE A 177 -10.44 6.78 -8.79
C PHE A 177 -9.56 7.62 -7.87
N ASP A 178 -9.85 8.92 -7.72
CA ASP A 178 -9.15 9.79 -6.77
C ASP A 178 -9.34 9.31 -5.31
N SER A 179 -10.51 8.72 -5.01
CA SER A 179 -10.79 8.14 -3.69
C SER A 179 -10.02 6.85 -3.42
N VAL A 180 -9.92 5.97 -4.41
CA VAL A 180 -9.10 4.76 -4.33
C VAL A 180 -7.62 5.13 -4.14
N ALA A 181 -7.10 6.09 -4.92
CA ALA A 181 -5.73 6.56 -4.79
C ALA A 181 -5.47 7.21 -3.41
N SER A 182 -6.39 8.04 -2.92
CA SER A 182 -6.28 8.66 -1.59
C SER A 182 -6.24 7.62 -0.46
N ALA A 183 -7.05 6.56 -0.54
CA ALA A 183 -6.99 5.46 0.41
C ALA A 183 -5.68 4.67 0.34
N ALA A 184 -5.16 4.43 -0.86
CA ALA A 184 -3.88 3.77 -1.07
C ALA A 184 -2.72 4.59 -0.46
N HIS A 185 -2.74 5.91 -0.63
CA HIS A 185 -1.78 6.82 0.01
C HIS A 185 -1.85 6.75 1.53
N ALA A 186 -3.05 6.84 2.12
CA ALA A 186 -3.19 6.75 3.57
C ALA A 186 -2.69 5.41 4.12
N LEU A 187 -2.96 4.30 3.44
CA LEU A 187 -2.43 2.98 3.80
C LEU A 187 -0.90 2.94 3.69
N ARG A 188 -0.32 3.48 2.62
CA ARG A 188 1.14 3.55 2.45
C ARG A 188 1.80 4.34 3.59
N ASP A 189 1.23 5.49 3.92
CA ASP A 189 1.88 6.52 4.73
C ASP A 189 1.67 6.29 6.24
N THR A 190 0.58 5.60 6.64
CA THR A 190 0.20 5.47 8.05
C THR A 190 0.17 4.04 8.59
N ALA A 191 0.17 3.02 7.72
CA ALA A 191 0.13 1.62 8.14
C ALA A 191 1.36 1.23 8.97
N ALA A 192 1.16 0.45 10.04
CA ALA A 192 2.26 -0.11 10.81
C ALA A 192 3.15 -1.01 9.93
N PRO A 193 4.50 -0.98 10.10
CA PRO A 193 5.38 -1.86 9.35
C PRO A 193 5.03 -3.34 9.52
N GLY A 194 5.08 -4.11 8.43
CA GLY A 194 4.76 -5.54 8.42
C GLY A 194 3.29 -5.87 8.62
N SER A 195 2.38 -4.89 8.63
CA SER A 195 0.94 -5.11 8.60
C SER A 195 0.44 -5.52 7.21
N ARG A 196 -0.76 -6.11 7.16
CA ARG A 196 -1.48 -6.37 5.91
C ARG A 196 -2.37 -5.19 5.60
N ARG A 197 -2.24 -4.63 4.40
CA ARG A 197 -3.03 -3.49 3.94
C ARG A 197 -4.19 -3.99 3.09
N VAL A 198 -5.39 -3.50 3.40
CA VAL A 198 -6.60 -3.87 2.68
C VAL A 198 -7.43 -2.62 2.45
N ALA A 199 -7.86 -2.40 1.21
CA ALA A 199 -8.87 -1.42 0.86
C ALA A 199 -10.19 -2.16 0.58
N ILE A 200 -11.27 -1.71 1.22
CA ILE A 200 -12.61 -2.23 0.97
C ILE A 200 -13.49 -1.08 0.55
N VAL A 201 -14.12 -1.20 -0.61
CA VAL A 201 -15.06 -0.21 -1.11
C VAL A 201 -16.49 -0.74 -1.13
N VAL A 202 -17.43 0.09 -0.71
CA VAL A 202 -18.88 -0.10 -0.92
C VAL A 202 -19.32 0.99 -1.89
N SER A 203 -19.44 0.65 -3.18
CA SER A 203 -19.72 1.59 -4.28
C SER A 203 -20.13 0.82 -5.54
N ASP A 204 -20.82 1.49 -6.46
CA ASP A 204 -21.09 0.97 -7.81
C ASP A 204 -19.88 1.08 -8.77
N GLY A 205 -18.81 1.78 -8.35
CA GLY A 205 -17.58 1.95 -9.10
C GLY A 205 -17.69 2.92 -10.26
N GLU A 206 -18.79 3.67 -10.39
CA GLU A 206 -18.92 4.70 -11.41
C GLU A 206 -18.02 5.90 -11.06
N ASP A 207 -17.31 6.41 -12.07
CA ASP A 207 -16.51 7.62 -11.97
C ASP A 207 -16.98 8.64 -13.00
N ASN A 208 -17.21 9.87 -12.56
CA ASN A 208 -17.60 10.99 -13.41
C ASN A 208 -17.01 12.34 -12.97
N TYR A 209 -16.08 12.33 -12.03
CA TYR A 209 -15.51 13.55 -11.45
C TYR A 209 -14.04 13.43 -11.05
N SER A 210 -13.38 12.27 -11.21
CA SER A 210 -11.94 12.20 -10.92
C SER A 210 -11.14 13.04 -11.92
N ASP A 211 -10.21 13.86 -11.39
CA ASP A 211 -9.38 14.77 -12.18
C ASP A 211 -7.88 14.49 -12.05
N GLN A 212 -7.46 13.67 -11.08
CA GLN A 212 -6.06 13.32 -10.85
C GLN A 212 -5.71 11.91 -11.33
N TYR A 213 -6.59 10.94 -11.07
CA TYR A 213 -6.34 9.53 -11.33
C TYR A 213 -7.40 8.95 -12.27
N GLN A 214 -6.98 8.02 -13.12
CA GLN A 214 -7.88 7.11 -13.83
C GLN A 214 -7.68 5.69 -13.28
N LEU A 215 -8.33 4.72 -13.92
CA LEU A 215 -8.30 3.32 -13.51
C LEU A 215 -6.87 2.77 -13.36
N GLU A 216 -6.01 3.02 -14.36
CA GLU A 216 -4.64 2.53 -14.38
C GLU A 216 -3.80 3.13 -13.23
N GLU A 217 -3.88 4.43 -13.00
CA GLU A 217 -3.09 5.08 -11.94
C GLU A 217 -3.61 4.70 -10.54
N ALA A 218 -4.93 4.61 -10.35
CA ALA A 218 -5.51 4.15 -9.08
C ALA A 218 -5.10 2.69 -8.76
N LEU A 219 -5.06 1.83 -9.79
CA LEU A 219 -4.55 0.47 -9.65
C LEU A 219 -3.06 0.46 -9.26
N GLN A 220 -2.25 1.29 -9.91
CA GLN A 220 -0.83 1.40 -9.58
C GLN A 220 -0.60 1.86 -8.14
N GLU A 221 -1.40 2.81 -7.63
CA GLU A 221 -1.29 3.23 -6.22
C GLU A 221 -1.60 2.09 -5.24
N LEU A 222 -2.64 1.28 -5.53
CA LEU A 222 -2.95 0.08 -4.74
C LEU A 222 -1.81 -0.95 -4.78
N GLN A 223 -1.21 -1.15 -5.95
CA GLN A 223 -0.09 -2.08 -6.13
C GLN A 223 1.19 -1.57 -5.44
N HIS A 224 1.47 -0.27 -5.50
CA HIS A 224 2.63 0.35 -4.85
C HIS A 224 2.53 0.33 -3.33
N CYS A 225 1.32 0.39 -2.76
CA CYS A 225 1.13 0.25 -1.32
C CYS A 225 0.92 -1.19 -0.88
N ASP A 226 1.03 -2.19 -1.77
CA ASP A 226 0.81 -3.61 -1.50
C ASP A 226 -0.58 -3.90 -0.87
N SER A 227 -1.61 -3.12 -1.22
CA SER A 227 -2.96 -3.26 -0.67
C SER A 227 -3.79 -4.25 -1.47
N ILE A 228 -4.55 -5.10 -0.78
CA ILE A 228 -5.57 -5.96 -1.39
C ILE A 228 -6.87 -5.16 -1.50
N PHE A 229 -7.47 -5.12 -2.70
CA PHE A 229 -8.70 -4.36 -2.93
C PHE A 229 -9.93 -5.27 -3.01
N TYR A 230 -10.89 -5.07 -2.11
CA TYR A 230 -12.22 -5.67 -2.21
C TYR A 230 -13.25 -4.61 -2.57
N ALA A 231 -14.21 -5.00 -3.39
CA ALA A 231 -15.33 -4.17 -3.74
C ALA A 231 -16.64 -4.88 -3.44
N ILE A 232 -17.63 -4.13 -3.01
CA ILE A 232 -18.99 -4.59 -2.89
C ILE A 232 -19.87 -3.59 -3.63
N ASN A 233 -20.44 -4.04 -4.74
CA ASN A 233 -21.35 -3.24 -5.54
C ASN A 233 -22.79 -3.50 -5.10
N PRO A 234 -23.39 -2.63 -4.27
CA PRO A 234 -24.70 -2.89 -3.72
C PRO A 234 -25.80 -2.87 -4.77
N SER A 235 -25.54 -2.35 -5.99
CA SER A 235 -26.52 -2.27 -7.08
C SER A 235 -27.06 -3.65 -7.48
N GLY A 236 -26.22 -4.70 -7.40
CA GLY A 236 -26.63 -6.06 -7.73
C GLY A 236 -26.93 -6.27 -9.22
N PRO A 237 -27.73 -7.29 -9.61
CA PRO A 237 -27.92 -7.67 -11.01
C PRO A 237 -28.52 -6.58 -11.90
N SER A 238 -29.11 -5.53 -11.32
CA SER A 238 -29.65 -4.39 -12.06
C SER A 238 -28.58 -3.60 -12.82
N ILE A 239 -27.28 -3.75 -12.49
CA ILE A 239 -26.21 -3.13 -13.27
C ILE A 239 -26.28 -3.50 -14.75
N ARG A 240 -26.80 -4.70 -15.09
CA ARG A 240 -26.90 -5.20 -16.47
C ARG A 240 -27.86 -4.40 -17.33
N LEU A 241 -28.69 -3.56 -16.71
CA LEU A 241 -29.65 -2.69 -17.39
C LEU A 241 -29.00 -1.40 -17.91
N ASN A 242 -27.78 -1.08 -17.47
CA ASN A 242 -27.09 0.16 -17.83
C ASN A 242 -25.61 -0.09 -18.17
N LYS A 243 -25.16 0.45 -19.32
CA LYS A 243 -23.75 0.34 -19.75
C LYS A 243 -22.78 1.03 -18.80
N MET A 244 -23.18 2.13 -18.16
CA MET A 244 -22.31 2.84 -17.21
C MET A 244 -22.04 1.98 -15.98
N SER A 245 -23.08 1.40 -15.40
CA SER A 245 -22.95 0.54 -14.22
C SER A 245 -22.20 -0.76 -14.52
N MET A 246 -22.31 -1.29 -15.76
CA MET A 246 -21.46 -2.39 -16.22
C MET A 246 -19.97 -2.00 -16.32
N ARG A 247 -19.65 -0.76 -16.72
CA ARG A 247 -18.27 -0.27 -16.74
C ARG A 247 -17.74 -0.08 -15.32
N GLY A 248 -18.52 0.53 -14.44
CA GLY A 248 -18.17 0.66 -13.01
C GLY A 248 -17.86 -0.69 -12.38
N GLN A 249 -18.72 -1.69 -12.62
CA GLN A 249 -18.46 -3.07 -12.19
C GLN A 249 -17.16 -3.65 -12.76
N ALA A 250 -16.88 -3.43 -14.05
CA ALA A 250 -15.63 -3.90 -14.67
C ALA A 250 -14.38 -3.23 -14.05
N TYR A 251 -14.48 -1.96 -13.64
CA TYR A 251 -13.41 -1.27 -12.91
C TYR A 251 -13.16 -1.92 -11.54
N LEU A 252 -14.22 -2.18 -10.77
CA LEU A 252 -14.13 -2.87 -9.49
C LEU A 252 -13.49 -4.26 -9.63
N GLU A 253 -13.92 -5.04 -10.64
CA GLU A 253 -13.38 -6.38 -10.92
C GLU A 253 -11.89 -6.34 -11.28
N ARG A 254 -11.46 -5.35 -12.07
CA ARG A 254 -10.05 -5.19 -12.43
C ARG A 254 -9.19 -4.82 -11.23
N LEU A 255 -9.58 -3.78 -10.48
CA LEU A 255 -8.88 -3.35 -9.27
C LEU A 255 -8.73 -4.50 -8.27
N ALA A 256 -9.81 -5.26 -8.05
CA ALA A 256 -9.82 -6.40 -7.15
C ALA A 256 -8.95 -7.56 -7.65
N SER A 257 -9.13 -8.01 -8.89
CA SER A 257 -8.44 -9.19 -9.41
C SER A 257 -6.92 -8.98 -9.57
N GLU A 258 -6.47 -7.77 -9.90
CA GLU A 258 -5.04 -7.47 -10.06
C GLU A 258 -4.32 -7.32 -8.71
N THR A 259 -5.02 -6.91 -7.65
CA THR A 259 -4.48 -6.77 -6.29
C THR A 259 -4.70 -7.99 -5.39
N GLY A 260 -5.42 -9.00 -5.88
CA GLY A 260 -5.68 -10.26 -5.16
C GLY A 260 -6.92 -10.23 -4.27
N GLY A 261 -7.83 -9.29 -4.46
CA GLY A 261 -9.14 -9.23 -3.81
C GLY A 261 -10.30 -9.72 -4.70
N VAL A 262 -11.54 -9.39 -4.32
CA VAL A 262 -12.76 -9.74 -5.08
C VAL A 262 -13.72 -8.57 -5.15
N ALA A 263 -14.32 -8.38 -6.32
CA ALA A 263 -15.51 -7.54 -6.48
C ALA A 263 -16.77 -8.40 -6.36
N PHE A 264 -17.56 -8.15 -5.32
CA PHE A 264 -18.81 -8.83 -5.07
C PHE A 264 -19.98 -8.03 -5.62
N LEU A 265 -20.91 -8.74 -6.25
CA LEU A 265 -22.17 -8.21 -6.75
C LEU A 265 -23.32 -9.01 -6.11
N PRO A 266 -23.79 -8.62 -4.91
CA PRO A 266 -24.92 -9.30 -4.25
C PRO A 266 -26.17 -9.32 -5.13
N ASP A 267 -26.86 -10.45 -5.18
CA ASP A 267 -28.14 -10.56 -5.88
C ASP A 267 -29.24 -9.70 -5.22
N ARG A 268 -29.18 -9.58 -3.90
CA ARG A 268 -30.14 -8.81 -3.10
C ARG A 268 -29.41 -8.04 -1.99
N PRO A 269 -29.95 -6.89 -1.54
CA PRO A 269 -29.36 -6.13 -0.44
C PRO A 269 -29.09 -6.97 0.80
N GLU A 270 -29.98 -7.88 1.18
CA GLU A 270 -29.84 -8.69 2.39
C GLU A 270 -28.63 -9.66 2.35
N ASP A 271 -28.05 -9.91 1.18
CA ASP A 271 -26.87 -10.75 1.03
C ASP A 271 -25.55 -9.97 1.32
N LEU A 272 -25.63 -8.65 1.54
CA LEU A 272 -24.50 -7.80 1.89
C LEU A 272 -23.81 -8.24 3.19
N ASP A 273 -24.58 -8.58 4.23
CA ASP A 273 -24.04 -9.07 5.50
C ASP A 273 -23.24 -10.37 5.30
N LYS A 274 -23.76 -11.29 4.48
CA LYS A 274 -23.07 -12.56 4.17
C LYS A 274 -21.75 -12.32 3.44
N ILE A 275 -21.72 -11.36 2.52
CA ILE A 275 -20.49 -10.97 1.82
C ILE A 275 -19.47 -10.41 2.80
N PHE A 276 -19.89 -9.51 3.70
CA PHE A 276 -19.01 -8.96 4.72
C PHE A 276 -18.43 -10.03 5.65
N THR A 277 -19.27 -10.94 6.16
CA THR A 277 -18.82 -12.09 6.95
C THR A 277 -17.84 -12.97 6.17
N ARG A 278 -18.09 -13.19 4.88
CA ARG A 278 -17.16 -13.94 4.01
C ARG A 278 -15.82 -13.23 3.86
N ILE A 279 -15.81 -11.92 3.63
CA ILE A 279 -14.58 -11.11 3.56
C ILE A 279 -13.84 -11.17 4.90
N ALA A 280 -14.54 -11.01 6.02
CA ALA A 280 -13.94 -11.08 7.36
C ALA A 280 -13.30 -12.45 7.61
N ALA A 281 -14.02 -13.55 7.33
CA ALA A 281 -13.51 -14.90 7.46
C ALA A 281 -12.27 -15.15 6.58
N GLU A 282 -12.28 -14.63 5.36
CA GLU A 282 -11.14 -14.74 4.44
C GLU A 282 -9.94 -13.93 4.92
N LEU A 283 -10.12 -12.66 5.30
CA LEU A 283 -9.04 -11.82 5.83
C LEU A 283 -8.43 -12.41 7.11
N GLN A 284 -9.21 -13.13 7.91
CA GLN A 284 -8.71 -13.84 9.08
C GLN A 284 -8.03 -15.18 8.73
N ALA A 285 -8.28 -15.73 7.54
CA ALA A 285 -7.76 -17.00 7.06
C ALA A 285 -6.57 -16.86 6.09
N GLN A 286 -6.23 -15.64 5.69
CA GLN A 286 -5.14 -15.38 4.75
C GLN A 286 -3.79 -15.82 5.28
N TYR A 287 -3.06 -16.53 4.43
CA TYR A 287 -1.64 -16.79 4.60
C TYR A 287 -0.83 -15.58 4.15
N LEU A 288 0.35 -15.39 4.75
CA LEU A 288 1.30 -14.39 4.29
C LEU A 288 2.61 -15.09 3.93
N LEU A 289 2.83 -15.28 2.63
CA LEU A 289 4.04 -15.90 2.10
C LEU A 289 5.14 -14.84 1.94
N GLY A 290 6.32 -15.11 2.46
CA GLY A 290 7.50 -14.29 2.28
C GLY A 290 8.53 -15.02 1.43
N TYR A 291 9.06 -14.38 0.39
CA TYR A 291 10.18 -14.91 -0.38
C TYR A 291 11.21 -13.82 -0.70
N TYR A 292 12.45 -14.25 -0.93
CA TYR A 292 13.49 -13.38 -1.48
C TYR A 292 13.52 -13.53 -2.98
N SER A 293 13.24 -12.45 -3.71
CA SER A 293 13.29 -12.45 -5.16
C SER A 293 14.68 -12.84 -5.67
N LEU A 294 14.74 -13.78 -6.60
CA LEU A 294 15.98 -14.09 -7.35
C LEU A 294 16.44 -12.93 -8.25
N ASN A 295 15.53 -12.07 -8.70
CA ASN A 295 15.86 -10.88 -9.49
C ASN A 295 16.29 -9.71 -8.58
N GLN A 296 17.59 -9.44 -8.50
CA GLN A 296 18.14 -8.39 -7.61
C GLN A 296 18.00 -6.95 -8.16
N ARG A 297 17.41 -6.77 -9.35
CA ARG A 297 17.31 -5.43 -9.98
C ARG A 297 16.26 -4.55 -9.29
N MET A 298 16.71 -3.47 -8.66
CA MET A 298 15.84 -2.48 -8.01
C MET A 298 15.43 -1.36 -8.97
N ASP A 299 14.81 -1.71 -10.10
CA ASP A 299 14.57 -0.79 -11.22
C ASP A 299 13.17 -0.13 -11.22
N GLY A 300 12.33 -0.43 -10.23
CA GLY A 300 10.97 0.09 -10.17
C GLY A 300 10.02 -0.55 -11.19
N LYS A 301 10.39 -1.69 -11.80
CA LYS A 301 9.52 -2.37 -12.77
C LYS A 301 8.53 -3.29 -12.06
N PHE A 302 7.37 -3.46 -12.70
CA PHE A 302 6.38 -4.44 -12.29
C PHE A 302 6.89 -5.85 -12.54
N ARG A 303 6.66 -6.74 -11.57
CA ARG A 303 7.02 -8.15 -11.61
C ARG A 303 5.79 -8.98 -11.33
N ARG A 304 5.51 -9.93 -12.20
CA ARG A 304 4.32 -10.77 -12.11
C ARG A 304 4.53 -11.87 -11.07
N ILE A 305 3.53 -12.11 -10.24
CA ILE A 305 3.50 -13.21 -9.28
C ILE A 305 2.40 -14.19 -9.71
N ALA A 306 2.72 -15.48 -9.64
CA ALA A 306 1.73 -16.55 -9.72
C ALA A 306 1.87 -17.45 -8.48
N VAL A 307 0.74 -17.80 -7.86
CA VAL A 307 0.69 -18.71 -6.72
C VAL A 307 -0.32 -19.81 -7.02
N ASN A 308 0.07 -21.06 -6.87
CA ASN A 308 -0.82 -22.21 -6.98
C ASN A 308 -0.49 -23.30 -5.95
N ILE A 309 -1.39 -24.26 -5.78
CA ILE A 309 -1.23 -25.41 -4.87
C ILE A 309 -1.38 -26.69 -5.71
N PRO A 310 -0.30 -27.16 -6.35
CA PRO A 310 -0.40 -28.23 -7.34
C PRO A 310 -0.88 -29.55 -6.74
N ARG A 311 -0.64 -29.78 -5.44
CA ARG A 311 -1.07 -30.99 -4.72
C ARG A 311 -2.55 -30.99 -4.34
N ARG A 312 -3.26 -29.86 -4.47
CA ARG A 312 -4.67 -29.68 -4.08
C ARG A 312 -5.44 -28.92 -5.16
N PRO A 313 -5.67 -29.54 -6.34
CA PRO A 313 -6.39 -28.90 -7.45
C PRO A 313 -7.87 -28.64 -7.14
N ASP A 314 -8.39 -29.20 -6.04
CA ASP A 314 -9.71 -28.92 -5.49
C ASP A 314 -9.84 -27.52 -4.87
N LEU A 315 -8.70 -26.88 -4.53
CA LEU A 315 -8.67 -25.60 -3.86
C LEU A 315 -8.53 -24.43 -4.85
N ARG A 316 -9.13 -23.31 -4.47
CA ARG A 316 -9.03 -22.03 -5.18
C ARG A 316 -8.07 -21.12 -4.46
N VAL A 317 -7.03 -20.69 -5.18
CA VAL A 317 -5.99 -19.79 -4.68
C VAL A 317 -6.20 -18.40 -5.28
N ARG A 318 -6.09 -17.38 -4.45
CA ARG A 318 -6.04 -15.99 -4.90
C ARG A 318 -4.92 -15.24 -4.18
N ALA A 319 -4.16 -14.51 -4.97
CA ALA A 319 -3.09 -13.61 -4.55
C ALA A 319 -3.04 -12.42 -5.52
N ARG A 320 -2.28 -11.38 -5.18
CA ARG A 320 -1.97 -10.29 -6.11
C ARG A 320 -1.26 -10.82 -7.36
N GLN A 321 -1.49 -10.19 -8.51
CA GLN A 321 -0.88 -10.60 -9.78
C GLN A 321 0.57 -10.15 -9.95
N GLY A 322 1.05 -9.29 -9.06
CA GLY A 322 2.42 -8.79 -9.09
C GLY A 322 2.65 -7.64 -8.12
N TYR A 323 3.83 -7.05 -8.22
CA TYR A 323 4.27 -5.93 -7.40
C TYR A 323 5.33 -5.12 -8.15
N TYR A 324 5.60 -3.90 -7.69
CA TYR A 324 6.69 -3.09 -8.22
C TYR A 324 7.97 -3.31 -7.42
N ALA A 325 9.09 -3.56 -8.11
CA ALA A 325 10.39 -3.63 -7.47
C ALA A 325 10.69 -2.32 -6.72
N VAL A 326 11.30 -2.40 -5.54
CA VAL A 326 11.75 -1.21 -4.81
C VAL A 326 12.72 -0.43 -5.69
N ARG A 327 12.57 0.89 -5.77
CA ARG A 327 13.56 1.79 -6.37
C ARG A 327 14.22 2.57 -5.22
N PRO A 328 15.54 2.47 -5.02
CA PRO A 328 16.24 3.27 -4.02
C PRO A 328 16.09 4.74 -4.39
N SER A 329 15.62 5.55 -3.43
CA SER A 329 15.55 7.01 -3.53
C SER A 329 16.93 7.65 -3.50
#